data_AF-A0A1Q6V5E3-F1
#
_entry.id   AF-A0A1Q6V5E3-F1
#
_cell.length_a   1.000
_cell.length_b   1.000
_cell.length_c   1.000
_cell.angle_alpha   90.00
_cell.angle_beta   90.00
_cell.angle_gamma   90.00
#
_symmetry.space_group_name_H-M   'P 1'
#
loop_
_entity.id
_entity.type
_entity.pdbx_description
1 polymer ?
#
loop_
_entity_poly.entity_id
_entity_poly.type
_entity_poly.pdbx_seq_one_letter_code
_entity_poly.pdbx_strand_id
1 'polypeptide(L)'
;MASREELIRMLHHIQYEIRHCMLIPEWRDDAHILKEAIFLSFFVHARVLIDFFQDTRGWPDDVFSSDFGFPPVKLPLPADVNTRFGKDMMHITRERLRHTPESKPWPIRETYSAIKPTATAFVDHVLDAFGPELPKNEQALWQELQQLLHKAESQIIVAKE
;
A
#
# COMPACT_ATOMS: atom_id res chain seq x y z
N MET A 1 -10.04 10.01 -19.77
CA MET A 1 -10.48 10.09 -18.37
C MET A 1 -11.53 9.03 -18.16
N ALA A 2 -11.38 8.21 -17.11
CA ALA A 2 -12.38 7.22 -16.74
C ALA A 2 -13.71 7.90 -16.36
N SER A 3 -14.82 7.23 -16.62
CA SER A 3 -16.13 7.65 -16.16
C SER A 3 -16.27 7.49 -14.64
N ARG A 4 -17.21 8.22 -14.02
CA ARG A 4 -17.48 8.11 -12.58
C ARG A 4 -17.84 6.68 -12.17
N GLU A 5 -18.60 5.97 -13.01
CA GLU A 5 -18.97 4.57 -12.77
C GLU A 5 -17.74 3.65 -12.79
N GLU A 6 -16.81 3.85 -13.74
CA GLU A 6 -15.54 3.11 -13.77
C GLU A 6 -14.70 3.39 -12.51
N LEU A 7 -14.61 4.64 -12.08
CA LEU A 7 -13.91 5.00 -10.84
C LEU A 7 -14.52 4.32 -9.62
N ILE A 8 -15.86 4.32 -9.48
CA ILE A 8 -16.54 3.63 -8.38
C ILE A 8 -16.22 2.14 -8.38
N ARG A 9 -16.15 1.50 -9.55
CA ARG A 9 -15.76 0.08 -9.67
C ARG A 9 -14.29 -0.15 -9.31
N MET A 10 -13.40 0.79 -9.65
CA MET A 10 -11.98 0.73 -9.31
C MET A 10 -11.71 0.82 -7.81
N LEU A 11 -12.59 1.45 -7.03
CA LEU A 11 -12.44 1.55 -5.57
C LEU A 11 -12.30 0.17 -4.91
N HIS A 12 -12.98 -0.88 -5.38
CA HIS A 12 -12.80 -2.23 -4.84
C HIS A 12 -11.34 -2.71 -4.94
N HIS A 13 -10.69 -2.46 -6.08
CA HIS A 13 -9.28 -2.83 -6.29
C HIS A 13 -8.35 -1.99 -5.42
N ILE A 14 -8.63 -0.69 -5.28
CA ILE A 14 -7.81 0.18 -4.43
C ILE A 14 -7.93 -0.21 -2.95
N GLN A 15 -9.14 -0.55 -2.49
CA GLN A 15 -9.36 -1.08 -1.14
C GLN A 15 -8.55 -2.35 -0.90
N TYR A 16 -8.52 -3.26 -1.88
CA TYR A 16 -7.73 -4.49 -1.81
C TYR A 16 -6.24 -4.20 -1.60
N GLU A 17 -5.66 -3.27 -2.37
CA GLU A 17 -4.26 -2.87 -2.24
C GLU A 17 -3.96 -2.23 -0.87
N ILE A 18 -4.82 -1.32 -0.41
CA ILE A 18 -4.67 -0.69 0.92
C ILE A 18 -4.74 -1.74 2.02
N ARG A 19 -5.70 -2.67 1.95
CA ARG A 19 -5.88 -3.71 2.95
C ARG A 19 -4.65 -4.62 3.05
N HIS A 20 -4.14 -5.11 1.92
CA HIS A 20 -3.00 -6.03 1.90
C HIS A 20 -1.65 -5.34 2.20
N CYS A 21 -1.55 -4.02 1.98
CA CYS A 21 -0.38 -3.27 2.40
C CYS A 21 -0.42 -2.91 3.90
N MET A 22 -1.60 -2.54 4.42
CA MET A 22 -1.72 -1.96 5.75
C MET A 22 -2.02 -2.97 6.87
N LEU A 23 -2.56 -4.14 6.54
CA LEU A 23 -2.81 -5.23 7.48
C LEU A 23 -1.77 -6.32 7.24
N ILE A 24 -0.75 -6.39 8.09
CA ILE A 24 0.33 -7.37 7.97
C ILE A 24 -0.03 -8.58 8.85
N PRO A 25 -0.13 -9.80 8.33
CA PRO A 25 -0.39 -10.98 9.15
C PRO A 25 0.65 -11.17 10.24
N GLU A 26 0.27 -11.74 11.38
CA GLU A 26 1.22 -12.15 12.42
C GLU A 26 2.21 -13.17 11.85
N TRP A 27 3.50 -12.98 12.13
CA TRP A 27 4.54 -13.91 11.73
C TRP A 27 5.34 -14.39 12.93
N ARG A 28 5.90 -15.59 12.80
CA ARG A 28 6.81 -16.18 13.78
C ARG A 28 8.23 -16.10 13.26
N ASP A 29 9.17 -15.76 14.14
CA ASP A 29 10.59 -15.61 13.74
C ASP A 29 11.26 -16.93 13.36
N ASP A 30 10.71 -18.08 13.82
CA ASP A 30 11.15 -19.43 13.45
C ASP A 30 10.62 -19.87 12.06
N ALA A 31 9.63 -19.17 11.51
CA ALA A 31 9.00 -19.48 10.24
C ALA A 31 9.54 -18.60 9.10
N HIS A 32 10.84 -18.75 8.80
CA HIS A 32 11.54 -17.87 7.84
C HIS A 32 10.85 -17.76 6.46
N ILE A 33 10.35 -18.86 5.91
CA ILE A 33 9.68 -18.86 4.59
C ILE A 33 8.37 -18.06 4.66
N LEU A 34 7.59 -18.22 5.73
CA LEU A 34 6.34 -17.47 5.93
C LEU A 34 6.61 -15.97 6.08
N LYS A 35 7.65 -15.61 6.85
CA LYS A 35 8.07 -14.22 7.02
C LYS A 35 8.45 -13.57 5.69
N GLU A 36 9.22 -14.26 4.85
CA GLU A 36 9.56 -13.77 3.51
C GLU A 36 8.33 -13.64 2.61
N ALA A 37 7.37 -14.58 2.68
CA ALA A 37 6.13 -14.49 1.91
C ALA A 37 5.26 -13.29 2.31
N ILE A 38 5.12 -13.04 3.62
CA ILE A 38 4.41 -11.88 4.16
C ILE A 38 5.08 -10.57 3.72
N PHE A 39 6.40 -10.51 3.82
CA PHE A 39 7.15 -9.31 3.42
C PHE A 39 7.08 -9.07 1.91
N LEU A 40 7.16 -10.13 1.10
CA LEU A 40 6.99 -10.03 -0.34
C LEU A 40 5.60 -9.47 -0.70
N SER A 41 4.54 -10.00 -0.07
CA SER A 41 3.17 -9.48 -0.25
C SER A 41 3.10 -7.99 0.09
N PHE A 42 3.58 -7.60 1.28
CA PHE A 42 3.62 -6.20 1.69
C PHE A 42 4.29 -5.30 0.64
N PHE A 43 5.46 -5.69 0.13
CA PHE A 43 6.20 -4.86 -0.80
C PHE A 43 5.57 -4.75 -2.19
N VAL A 44 4.88 -5.79 -2.64
CA VAL A 44 4.13 -5.74 -3.90
C VAL A 44 3.01 -4.70 -3.79
N HIS A 45 2.19 -4.77 -2.74
CA HIS A 45 1.09 -3.82 -2.55
C HIS A 45 1.60 -2.40 -2.23
N ALA A 46 2.68 -2.29 -1.45
CA ALA A 46 3.31 -1.00 -1.16
C ALA A 46 3.76 -0.29 -2.44
N ARG A 47 4.35 -1.03 -3.39
CA ARG A 47 4.76 -0.46 -4.69
C ARG A 47 3.58 0.10 -5.47
N VAL A 48 2.47 -0.65 -5.55
CA VAL A 48 1.24 -0.20 -6.23
C VAL A 48 0.73 1.09 -5.60
N LEU A 49 0.66 1.16 -4.26
CA LEU A 49 0.20 2.36 -3.56
C LEU A 49 1.15 3.55 -3.71
N ILE A 50 2.46 3.31 -3.78
CA ILE A 50 3.45 4.38 -4.02
C ILE A 50 3.18 5.01 -5.38
N ASP A 51 3.04 4.21 -6.44
CA ASP A 51 2.77 4.69 -7.79
C ASP A 51 1.40 5.41 -7.86
N PHE A 52 0.37 4.83 -7.23
CA PHE A 52 -1.00 5.40 -7.15
C PHE A 52 -1.05 6.77 -6.46
N PHE A 53 -0.34 6.95 -5.34
CA PHE A 53 -0.37 8.20 -4.57
C PHE A 53 0.60 9.25 -5.10
N GLN A 54 1.73 8.86 -5.68
CA GLN A 54 2.72 9.82 -6.19
C GLN A 54 2.43 10.28 -7.62
N ASP A 55 1.49 9.64 -8.32
CA ASP A 55 1.14 9.96 -9.72
C ASP A 55 2.40 9.96 -10.60
N THR A 56 3.13 8.84 -10.51
CA THR A 56 4.40 8.64 -11.22
C THR A 56 4.12 8.25 -12.69
N ARG A 57 5.16 8.00 -13.49
CA ARG A 57 4.97 7.62 -14.90
C ARG A 57 4.19 6.32 -15.01
N GLY A 58 2.93 6.42 -15.43
CA GLY A 58 2.09 5.28 -15.73
C GLY A 58 1.96 4.93 -17.21
N TRP A 59 1.26 3.83 -17.43
CA TRP A 59 0.68 3.45 -18.70
C TRP A 59 -0.60 4.27 -18.97
N PRO A 60 -1.06 4.35 -20.24
CA PRO A 60 -2.25 5.15 -20.58
C PRO A 60 -3.54 4.76 -19.85
N ASP A 61 -3.61 3.55 -19.29
CA ASP A 61 -4.73 2.96 -18.59
C ASP A 61 -4.53 2.86 -17.05
N ASP A 62 -3.41 3.38 -16.53
CA ASP A 62 -3.20 3.47 -15.10
C ASP A 62 -4.18 4.47 -14.47
N VAL A 63 -4.61 4.17 -13.24
CA VAL A 63 -5.51 5.00 -12.44
C VAL A 63 -4.72 5.52 -11.23
N PHE A 64 -4.89 6.81 -10.93
CA PHE A 64 -4.18 7.49 -9.84
C PHE A 64 -5.14 8.08 -8.82
N SER A 65 -4.60 8.43 -7.65
CA SER A 65 -5.38 9.10 -6.61
C SER A 65 -6.02 10.42 -7.09
N SER A 66 -5.38 11.10 -8.04
CA SER A 66 -5.85 12.35 -8.67
C SER A 66 -7.15 12.15 -9.46
N ASP A 67 -7.38 10.97 -10.03
CA ASP A 67 -8.65 10.64 -10.72
C ASP A 67 -9.86 10.62 -9.77
N PHE A 68 -9.62 10.42 -8.47
CA PHE A 68 -10.64 10.45 -7.42
C PHE A 68 -10.78 11.84 -6.78
N GLY A 69 -10.07 12.85 -7.26
CA GLY A 69 -10.04 14.17 -6.62
C GLY A 69 -9.16 14.23 -5.37
N PHE A 70 -8.25 13.26 -5.19
CA PHE A 70 -7.25 13.27 -4.13
C PHE A 70 -5.88 13.65 -4.71
N PRO A 71 -5.29 14.80 -4.35
CA PRO A 71 -4.09 15.29 -5.00
C PRO A 71 -2.89 14.36 -4.76
N PRO A 72 -1.95 14.25 -5.74
CA PRO A 72 -0.76 13.43 -5.57
C PRO A 72 0.09 13.87 -4.37
N VAL A 73 0.63 12.91 -3.64
CA VAL A 73 1.42 13.12 -2.42
C VAL A 73 2.80 12.51 -2.55
N LYS A 74 3.84 13.33 -2.41
CA LYS A 74 5.23 12.83 -2.31
C LYS A 74 5.47 12.14 -0.97
N LEU A 75 5.29 10.82 -0.95
CA LEU A 75 5.56 9.98 0.22
C LEU A 75 7.03 10.09 0.70
N PRO A 76 7.30 10.16 2.01
CA PRO A 76 8.64 10.27 2.60
C PRO A 76 9.36 8.90 2.64
N LEU A 77 9.55 8.29 1.47
CA LEU A 77 10.14 6.96 1.34
C LEU A 77 11.67 6.98 1.48
N PRO A 78 12.30 5.85 1.86
CA PRO A 78 13.75 5.69 1.79
C PRO A 78 14.29 5.97 0.37
N ALA A 79 15.47 6.58 0.28
CA ALA A 79 16.03 7.03 -1.00
C ALA A 79 16.26 5.89 -2.02
N ASP A 80 16.49 4.67 -1.56
CA ASP A 80 16.77 3.50 -2.40
C ASP A 80 15.54 2.59 -2.61
N VAL A 81 14.35 3.01 -2.18
CA VAL A 81 13.12 2.21 -2.19
C VAL A 81 12.82 1.61 -3.57
N ASN A 82 12.98 2.41 -4.64
CA ASN A 82 12.74 1.98 -6.01
C ASN A 82 13.73 0.90 -6.46
N THR A 83 14.98 1.00 -6.05
CA THR A 83 15.99 -0.02 -6.35
C THR A 83 15.74 -1.28 -5.53
N ARG A 84 15.35 -1.16 -4.26
CA ARG A 84 15.04 -2.31 -3.41
C ARG A 84 13.82 -3.08 -3.93
N PHE A 85 12.73 -2.40 -4.25
CA PHE A 85 11.47 -3.04 -4.65
C PHE A 85 11.50 -3.49 -6.11
N GLY A 86 11.99 -2.62 -7.00
CA GLY A 86 11.96 -2.87 -8.44
C GLY A 86 13.07 -3.80 -8.90
N LYS A 87 14.23 -3.81 -8.23
CA LYS A 87 15.41 -4.52 -8.71
C LYS A 87 15.90 -5.60 -7.75
N ASP A 88 16.18 -5.26 -6.50
CA ASP A 88 16.73 -6.25 -5.56
C ASP A 88 15.74 -7.37 -5.28
N MET A 89 14.46 -7.06 -5.10
CA MET A 89 13.44 -8.07 -4.81
C MET A 89 13.14 -8.94 -6.04
N MET A 90 13.01 -8.35 -7.22
CA MET A 90 12.51 -9.03 -8.42
C MET A 90 13.59 -9.66 -9.31
N HIS A 91 14.87 -9.31 -9.14
CA HIS A 91 15.94 -9.76 -10.02
C HIS A 91 17.16 -10.28 -9.26
N ILE A 92 17.76 -11.36 -9.76
CA ILE A 92 19.09 -11.80 -9.33
C ILE A 92 20.12 -10.86 -9.96
N THR A 93 20.57 -9.86 -9.19
CA THR A 93 21.49 -8.81 -9.65
C THR A 93 22.74 -8.74 -8.76
N ARG A 94 23.88 -8.38 -9.37
CA ARG A 94 25.13 -8.08 -8.63
C ARG A 94 24.97 -6.90 -7.68
N GLU A 95 24.03 -6.01 -7.94
CA GLU A 95 23.76 -4.86 -7.06
C GLU A 95 23.30 -5.26 -5.66
N ARG A 96 22.78 -6.49 -5.45
CA ARG A 96 22.45 -7.00 -4.12
C ARG A 96 23.66 -7.07 -3.19
N LEU A 97 24.89 -7.13 -3.74
CA LEU A 97 26.13 -7.17 -2.96
C LEU A 97 26.45 -5.87 -2.20
N ARG A 98 25.70 -4.78 -2.45
CA ARG A 98 25.84 -3.54 -1.69
C ARG A 98 25.24 -3.62 -0.27
N HIS A 99 24.42 -4.64 -0.01
CA HIS A 99 23.77 -4.82 1.29
C HIS A 99 24.64 -5.67 2.23
N THR A 100 24.89 -5.18 3.44
CA THR A 100 25.52 -5.93 4.53
C THR A 100 24.46 -6.62 5.39
N PRO A 101 24.79 -7.56 6.30
CA PRO A 101 23.81 -8.12 7.23
C PRO A 101 23.00 -7.05 8.00
N GLU A 102 23.58 -5.89 8.26
CA GLU A 102 22.96 -4.76 8.95
C GLU A 102 22.02 -3.94 8.04
N SER A 103 22.33 -3.79 6.76
CA SER A 103 21.49 -3.08 5.79
C SER A 103 20.53 -3.98 5.01
N LYS A 104 20.70 -5.30 5.13
CA LYS A 104 19.88 -6.34 4.48
C LYS A 104 18.42 -6.35 4.93
N PRO A 105 18.05 -6.07 6.21
CA PRO A 105 16.65 -6.08 6.61
C PRO A 105 15.80 -5.20 5.70
N TRP A 106 14.64 -5.72 5.33
CA TRP A 106 13.71 -5.00 4.50
C TRP A 106 13.10 -3.81 5.28
N PRO A 107 12.90 -2.63 4.66
CA PRO A 107 12.52 -1.41 5.36
C PRO A 107 11.00 -1.35 5.56
N ILE A 108 10.44 -2.41 6.16
CA ILE A 108 8.99 -2.60 6.31
C ILE A 108 8.42 -1.44 7.13
N ARG A 109 9.02 -1.14 8.28
CA ARG A 109 8.52 -0.11 9.21
C ARG A 109 8.54 1.27 8.60
N GLU A 110 9.63 1.62 7.92
CA GLU A 110 9.83 2.91 7.27
C GLU A 110 8.85 3.08 6.11
N THR A 111 8.70 2.05 5.28
CA THR A 111 7.78 2.06 4.14
C THR A 111 6.32 2.14 4.62
N TYR A 112 5.96 1.34 5.62
CA TYR A 112 4.63 1.34 6.22
C TYR A 112 4.29 2.72 6.81
N SER A 113 5.22 3.30 7.57
CA SER A 113 5.04 4.63 8.19
C SER A 113 4.93 5.75 7.15
N ALA A 114 5.60 5.60 6.00
CA ALA A 114 5.49 6.56 4.91
C ALA A 114 4.15 6.49 4.17
N ILE A 115 3.57 5.30 4.00
CA ILE A 115 2.32 5.09 3.24
C ILE A 115 1.08 5.32 4.12
N LYS A 116 1.08 4.83 5.36
CA LYS A 116 -0.12 4.75 6.21
C LYS A 116 -0.87 6.09 6.36
N PRO A 117 -0.22 7.25 6.61
CA PRO A 117 -0.94 8.51 6.76
C PRO A 117 -1.73 8.89 5.50
N THR A 118 -1.12 8.74 4.32
CA THR A 118 -1.75 9.03 3.03
C THR A 118 -2.86 8.03 2.73
N ALA A 119 -2.65 6.74 2.99
CA ALA A 119 -3.69 5.72 2.83
C ALA A 119 -4.89 5.96 3.75
N THR A 120 -4.66 6.39 5.00
CA THR A 120 -5.72 6.74 5.95
C THR A 120 -6.53 7.94 5.44
N ALA A 121 -5.85 9.01 5.03
CA ALA A 121 -6.51 10.20 4.49
C ALA A 121 -7.29 9.90 3.19
N PHE A 122 -6.77 9.01 2.34
CA PHE A 122 -7.47 8.58 1.13
C PHE A 122 -8.72 7.76 1.45
N VAL A 123 -8.67 6.86 2.43
CA VAL A 123 -9.85 6.12 2.90
C VAL A 123 -10.92 7.06 3.43
N ASP A 124 -10.54 8.08 4.21
CA ASP A 124 -11.47 9.11 4.69
C ASP A 124 -12.11 9.85 3.51
N HIS A 125 -11.31 10.28 2.53
CA HIS A 125 -11.78 10.93 1.30
C HIS A 125 -12.76 10.06 0.50
N VAL A 126 -12.50 8.76 0.36
CA VAL A 126 -13.39 7.84 -0.35
C VAL A 126 -14.75 7.74 0.35
N LEU A 127 -14.76 7.60 1.67
CA LEU A 127 -16.00 7.50 2.44
C LEU A 127 -16.83 8.79 2.35
N ASP A 128 -16.18 9.96 2.35
CA ASP A 128 -16.84 11.25 2.24
C ASP A 128 -17.38 11.52 0.82
N ALA A 129 -16.58 11.24 -0.22
CA ALA A 129 -16.88 11.64 -1.59
C ALA A 129 -17.61 10.57 -2.43
N PHE A 130 -17.46 9.29 -2.09
CA PHE A 130 -18.01 8.16 -2.84
C PHE A 130 -18.85 7.21 -1.99
N GLY A 131 -18.80 7.31 -0.65
CA GLY A 131 -19.53 6.46 0.29
C GLY A 131 -21.00 6.21 -0.08
N PRO A 132 -21.81 7.24 -0.37
CA PRO A 132 -23.22 7.08 -0.73
C PRO A 132 -23.47 6.30 -2.03
N GLU A 133 -22.50 6.28 -2.95
CA GLU A 133 -22.60 5.64 -4.27
C GLU A 133 -22.02 4.22 -4.28
N LEU A 134 -21.24 3.85 -3.26
CA LEU A 134 -20.70 2.50 -3.12
C LEU A 134 -21.82 1.48 -2.87
N PRO A 135 -21.69 0.24 -3.38
CA PRO A 135 -22.53 -0.87 -2.96
C PRO A 135 -22.51 -1.06 -1.44
N LYS A 136 -23.64 -1.46 -0.82
CA LYS A 136 -23.74 -1.58 0.65
C LYS A 136 -22.69 -2.49 1.28
N ASN A 137 -22.33 -3.58 0.60
CA ASN A 137 -21.27 -4.48 1.04
C ASN A 137 -19.88 -3.79 1.02
N GLU A 138 -19.62 -2.98 -0.02
CA GLU A 138 -18.37 -2.21 -0.11
C GLU A 138 -18.31 -1.11 0.96
N GLN A 139 -19.41 -0.40 1.22
CA GLN A 139 -19.46 0.61 2.27
C GLN A 139 -19.00 0.06 3.63
N ALA A 140 -19.47 -1.13 4.00
CA ALA A 140 -19.07 -1.78 5.25
C ALA A 140 -17.58 -2.12 5.28
N LEU A 141 -17.02 -2.62 4.16
CA LEU A 141 -15.59 -2.96 4.06
C LEU A 141 -14.69 -1.72 4.15
N TRP A 142 -15.10 -0.60 3.56
CA TRP A 142 -14.40 0.67 3.66
C TRP A 142 -14.47 1.28 5.06
N GLN A 143 -15.62 1.22 5.72
CA GLN A 143 -15.78 1.67 7.12
C GLN A 143 -14.93 0.83 8.08
N GLU A 144 -14.90 -0.49 7.89
CA GLU A 144 -14.02 -1.37 8.66
C GLU A 144 -12.55 -0.99 8.46
N LEU A 145 -12.13 -0.80 7.21
CA LEU A 145 -10.77 -0.40 6.87
C LEU A 145 -10.40 0.94 7.52
N GLN A 146 -11.29 1.94 7.46
CA GLN A 146 -11.12 3.23 8.14
C GLN A 146 -10.86 3.03 9.63
N GLN A 147 -11.73 2.27 10.31
CA GLN A 147 -11.59 2.02 11.75
C GLN A 147 -10.26 1.33 12.09
N LEU A 148 -9.81 0.38 11.28
CA LEU A 148 -8.54 -0.31 11.47
C LEU A 148 -7.36 0.65 11.32
N LEU A 149 -7.34 1.49 10.28
CA LEU A 149 -6.26 2.43 10.04
C LEU A 149 -6.15 3.50 11.13
N HIS A 150 -7.28 3.97 11.67
CA HIS A 150 -7.30 4.93 12.77
C HIS A 150 -6.96 4.32 14.13
N LYS A 151 -7.13 3.00 14.33
CA LYS A 151 -6.90 2.32 15.62
C LYS A 151 -5.42 2.24 16.07
N ALA A 152 -4.46 2.64 15.24
CA ALA A 152 -3.04 2.51 15.57
C ALA A 152 -2.24 3.75 15.11
N GLU A 153 -1.92 4.67 16.03
CA GLU A 153 -0.91 5.69 15.75
C GLU A 153 0.46 5.00 15.60
N SER A 154 0.99 4.98 14.37
CA SER A 154 2.34 4.51 13.98
C SER A 154 2.70 3.03 14.11
N GLN A 155 1.87 2.18 14.73
CA GLN A 155 2.18 0.75 14.82
C GLN A 155 1.67 -0.02 13.60
N ILE A 156 2.49 -0.95 13.09
CA ILE A 156 2.07 -1.94 12.09
C ILE A 156 0.84 -2.65 12.64
N ILE A 157 -0.25 -2.63 11.87
CA ILE A 157 -1.45 -3.38 12.22
C ILE A 157 -1.17 -4.85 11.93
N VAL A 158 -1.02 -5.64 13.00
CA VAL A 158 -0.84 -7.08 12.90
C VAL A 158 -2.20 -7.75 12.90
N ALA A 159 -2.56 -8.42 11.80
CA ALA A 159 -3.78 -9.21 11.70
C ALA A 159 -3.54 -10.61 12.28
N LYS A 160 -4.40 -11.03 13.22
CA LYS A 160 -4.44 -12.43 13.67
C LYS A 160 -5.29 -13.23 12.68
N GLU A 161 -4.69 -14.24 12.07
CA GLU A 161 -5.42 -15.25 11.27
C GLU A 161 -5.98 -16.35 12.18
#